data_AF-A0A9J6DER0-F1
#
_entry.id   AF-A0A9J6DER0-F1
#
_cell.length_a   1.000
_cell.length_b   1.000
_cell.length_c   1.000
_cell.angle_alpha   90.00
_cell.angle_beta   90.00
_cell.angle_gamma   90.00
#
_symmetry.space_group_name_H-M   'P 1'
#
loop_
_entity.id
_entity.type
_entity.pdbx_description
1 polymer ?
#
loop_
_entity_poly.entity_id
_entity_poly.type
_entity_poly.pdbx_seq_one_letter_code
_entity_poly.pdbx_strand_id
1 'polypeptide(L)'
;MKQGCPATVVIAARRTSQQLEITKIDCDHNLEVNKEIFQLYPENRRLTHHEKEYVLPLLDLNVLPNVIAGKLAEKTVILTGIAGQEAAARVLNEGGILDESDIEVRPEELASALLDHRVSLPKLKKYFTAKAWLLLSSSLAVKKKGDIWSCAQCKKKDDGEIKMVLCDQCLEWFHWPCASVKKEDLKRHWFCMKCCSHT
;
A
#
# COMPACT_ATOMS: atom_id res chain seq x y z
N MET A 1 14.59 -14.59 -10.38
CA MET A 1 14.82 -15.31 -11.65
C MET A 1 14.03 -16.61 -11.61
N LYS A 2 13.25 -16.94 -12.64
CA LYS A 2 12.62 -18.27 -12.74
C LYS A 2 13.72 -19.35 -12.82
N GLN A 3 13.46 -20.52 -12.22
CA GLN A 3 14.38 -21.66 -12.31
C GLN A 3 14.68 -22.00 -13.78
N GLY A 4 15.95 -22.16 -14.11
CA GLY A 4 16.41 -22.56 -15.45
C GLY A 4 16.55 -21.44 -16.49
N CYS A 5 16.52 -20.16 -16.10
CA CYS A 5 16.82 -19.07 -17.02
C CYS A 5 18.34 -19.02 -17.34
N PRO A 6 18.76 -18.97 -18.62
CA PRO A 6 20.18 -18.97 -18.98
C PRO A 6 20.87 -17.61 -18.75
N ALA A 7 20.10 -16.54 -18.54
CA ALA A 7 20.65 -15.21 -18.27
C ALA A 7 21.52 -15.20 -17.00
N THR A 8 22.76 -14.73 -17.14
CA THR A 8 23.74 -14.69 -16.05
C THR A 8 24.53 -13.39 -16.06
N VAL A 9 24.83 -12.87 -14.86
CA VAL A 9 25.79 -11.78 -14.68
C VAL A 9 26.85 -12.29 -13.72
N VAL A 10 28.09 -12.35 -14.19
CA VAL A 10 29.24 -12.79 -13.38
C VAL A 10 30.01 -11.54 -12.96
N ILE A 11 30.13 -11.38 -11.65
CA ILE A 11 30.83 -10.26 -11.03
C ILE A 11 32.03 -10.82 -10.28
N ALA A 12 33.22 -10.28 -10.56
CA ALA A 12 34.45 -10.62 -9.87
C ALA A 12 34.89 -9.46 -8.96
N ALA A 13 35.18 -9.77 -7.70
CA ALA A 13 35.82 -8.83 -6.80
C ALA A 13 37.34 -8.86 -7.05
N ARG A 14 37.90 -7.76 -7.55
CA ARG A 14 39.36 -7.64 -7.71
C ARG A 14 39.97 -6.89 -6.53
N ARG A 15 40.88 -7.58 -5.83
CA ARG A 15 41.63 -6.99 -4.70
C ARG A 15 42.56 -5.86 -5.12
N THR A 16 43.04 -5.88 -6.36
CA THR A 16 43.97 -4.89 -6.90
C THR A 16 43.31 -3.54 -7.17
N SER A 17 42.10 -3.52 -7.72
CA SER A 17 41.33 -2.30 -8.00
C SER A 17 40.38 -1.91 -6.86
N GLN A 18 40.21 -2.79 -5.85
CA GLN A 18 39.17 -2.68 -4.81
C GLN A 18 37.77 -2.43 -5.39
N GLN A 19 37.49 -3.01 -6.56
CA GLN A 19 36.26 -2.78 -7.30
C GLN A 19 35.62 -4.12 -7.68
N LEU A 20 34.30 -4.07 -7.89
CA LEU A 20 33.55 -5.14 -8.52
C LEU A 20 33.59 -4.91 -10.04
N GLU A 21 34.07 -5.91 -10.77
CA GLU A 21 34.11 -5.89 -12.23
C GLU A 21 33.14 -6.92 -12.78
N ILE A 22 32.34 -6.53 -13.77
CA ILE A 22 31.48 -7.47 -14.49
C ILE A 22 32.34 -8.18 -15.53
N THR A 23 32.52 -9.50 -15.37
CA THR A 23 33.40 -10.31 -16.23
C THR A 23 32.65 -11.04 -17.33
N LYS A 24 31.35 -11.30 -17.13
CA LYS A 24 30.48 -11.90 -18.14
C LYS A 24 29.04 -11.42 -17.94
N ILE A 25 28.38 -11.11 -19.04
CA ILE A 25 26.94 -10.88 -19.10
C ILE A 25 26.39 -11.79 -20.20
N ASP A 26 25.43 -12.62 -19.83
CA ASP A 26 24.59 -13.40 -20.73
C ASP A 26 23.15 -12.89 -20.56
N CYS A 27 22.58 -12.35 -21.63
CA CYS A 27 21.25 -11.77 -21.64
C CYS A 27 20.23 -12.69 -22.31
N ASP A 28 20.60 -13.93 -22.64
CA ASP A 28 19.66 -14.84 -23.28
C ASP A 28 18.62 -15.31 -22.26
N HIS A 29 17.36 -15.29 -22.68
CA HIS A 29 16.24 -15.71 -21.88
C HIS A 29 15.50 -16.82 -22.62
N ASN A 30 15.18 -17.90 -21.92
CA ASN A 30 14.35 -18.99 -22.42
C ASN A 30 12.84 -18.70 -22.34
N LEU A 31 12.49 -17.42 -22.20
CA LEU A 31 11.14 -16.94 -21.99
C LEU A 31 11.01 -15.52 -22.56
N GLU A 32 9.80 -15.16 -22.97
CA GLU A 32 9.51 -13.85 -23.51
C GLU A 32 9.74 -12.77 -22.45
N VAL A 33 10.63 -11.82 -22.75
CA VAL A 33 11.00 -10.72 -21.86
C VAL A 33 10.25 -9.48 -22.30
N ASN A 34 9.20 -9.13 -21.57
CA ASN A 34 8.43 -7.93 -21.86
C ASN A 34 8.83 -6.80 -20.88
N LYS A 35 9.37 -5.71 -21.42
CA LYS A 35 9.81 -4.54 -20.64
C LYS A 35 8.66 -3.82 -19.93
N GLU A 36 7.48 -3.81 -20.53
CA GLU A 36 6.28 -3.17 -19.97
C GLU A 36 5.80 -4.00 -18.76
N ILE A 37 5.68 -5.32 -18.91
CA ILE A 37 5.35 -6.23 -17.80
C ILE A 37 6.41 -6.15 -16.69
N PHE A 38 7.69 -6.06 -17.06
CA PHE A 38 8.77 -5.90 -16.10
C PHE A 38 8.65 -4.61 -15.27
N GLN A 39 8.26 -3.50 -15.90
CA GLN A 39 8.04 -2.23 -15.20
C GLN A 39 6.81 -2.24 -14.30
N LEU A 40 5.86 -3.14 -14.56
CA LEU A 40 4.67 -3.33 -13.73
C LEU A 40 4.91 -4.19 -12.48
N TYR A 41 6.08 -4.83 -12.34
CA TYR A 41 6.39 -5.56 -11.10
C TYR A 41 6.46 -4.59 -9.91
N PRO A 42 5.86 -4.92 -8.76
CA PRO A 42 5.90 -4.08 -7.56
C PRO A 42 7.32 -3.69 -7.13
N GLU A 43 8.27 -4.63 -7.27
CA GLU A 43 9.71 -4.48 -7.00
C GLU A 43 10.36 -3.36 -7.83
N ASN A 44 9.83 -3.13 -9.04
CA ASN A 44 10.36 -2.22 -10.04
C ASN A 44 9.60 -0.88 -10.09
N ARG A 45 8.71 -0.65 -9.12
CA ARG A 45 7.94 0.60 -9.00
C ARG A 45 8.91 1.78 -8.93
N ARG A 46 8.84 2.64 -9.95
CA ARG A 46 9.59 3.91 -9.95
C ARG A 46 8.86 4.95 -9.12
N LEU A 47 9.59 5.57 -8.20
CA LEU A 47 9.09 6.73 -7.47
C LEU A 47 8.92 7.92 -8.43
N THR A 48 7.80 8.62 -8.30
CA THR A 48 7.58 9.91 -8.98
C THR A 48 8.56 10.97 -8.47
N HIS A 49 8.68 12.11 -9.16
CA HIS A 49 9.55 13.22 -8.73
C HIS A 49 9.22 13.67 -7.29
N HIS A 50 7.93 13.87 -7.00
CA HIS A 50 7.46 14.26 -5.67
C HIS A 50 7.70 13.19 -4.60
N GLU A 51 7.57 11.91 -4.95
CA GLU A 51 7.91 10.85 -4.00
C GLU A 51 9.41 10.81 -3.72
N LYS A 52 10.26 11.04 -4.73
CA LYS A 52 11.71 11.13 -4.52
C LYS A 52 12.08 12.28 -3.58
N GLU A 53 11.49 13.46 -3.77
CA GLU A 53 11.69 14.61 -2.87
C GLU A 53 11.29 14.28 -1.42
N TYR A 54 10.25 13.46 -1.22
CA TYR A 54 9.84 13.01 0.10
C TYR A 54 10.74 11.90 0.68
N VAL A 55 11.23 10.99 -0.17
CA VAL A 55 11.97 9.78 0.24
C VAL A 55 13.44 10.07 0.53
N LEU A 56 14.10 10.90 -0.29
CA LEU A 56 15.54 11.16 -0.18
C LEU A 56 15.94 11.65 1.23
N PRO A 57 15.26 12.65 1.83
CA PRO A 57 15.59 13.08 3.19
C PRO A 57 15.40 11.99 4.24
N LEU A 58 14.43 11.08 4.06
CA LEU A 58 14.19 9.98 5.00
C LEU A 58 15.27 8.91 4.91
N LEU A 59 15.80 8.66 3.71
CA LEU A 59 16.95 7.78 3.51
C LEU A 59 18.22 8.38 4.13
N ASP A 60 18.45 9.69 4.00
CA ASP A 60 19.58 10.39 4.64
C ASP A 60 19.52 10.30 6.18
N LEU A 61 18.31 10.23 6.73
CA LEU A 61 18.05 10.00 8.16
C LEU A 61 18.10 8.52 8.57
N ASN A 62 18.52 7.61 7.68
CA ASN A 62 18.57 6.17 7.90
C ASN A 62 17.23 5.55 8.31
N VAL A 63 16.10 6.12 7.86
CA VAL A 63 14.80 5.48 8.04
C VAL A 63 14.75 4.21 7.20
N LEU A 64 14.27 3.12 7.80
CA LEU A 64 14.20 1.81 7.12
C LEU A 64 13.35 1.90 5.85
N PRO A 65 13.82 1.35 4.69
CA PRO A 65 13.09 1.41 3.42
C PRO A 65 11.66 0.87 3.49
N ASN A 66 11.39 -0.17 4.29
CA ASN A 66 10.05 -0.72 4.47
C ASN A 66 9.08 0.26 5.15
N VAL A 67 9.58 1.09 6.08
CA VAL A 67 8.78 2.12 6.74
C VAL A 67 8.44 3.23 5.75
N ILE A 68 9.41 3.62 4.92
CA ILE A 68 9.21 4.61 3.86
C ILE A 68 8.19 4.09 2.83
N ALA A 69 8.34 2.85 2.37
CA ALA A 69 7.42 2.21 1.45
C ALA A 69 5.99 2.15 2.00
N GLY A 70 5.83 1.78 3.28
CA GLY A 70 4.54 1.82 3.97
C GLY A 70 3.92 3.22 3.98
N LYS A 71 4.73 4.26 4.25
CA LYS A 71 4.28 5.67 4.23
C LYS A 71 3.92 6.19 2.85
N LEU A 72 4.59 5.71 1.81
CA LEU A 72 4.24 6.03 0.43
C LEU A 72 2.91 5.37 0.03
N ALA A 73 2.72 4.11 0.42
CA ALA A 73 1.50 3.36 0.12
C ALA A 73 0.28 3.83 0.92
N GLU A 74 0.48 4.43 2.11
CA GLU A 74 -0.59 4.88 3.01
C GLU A 74 -1.63 5.74 2.28
N LYS A 75 -1.19 6.75 1.50
CA LYS A 75 -2.11 7.62 0.75
C LYS A 75 -2.89 6.87 -0.33
N THR A 76 -2.22 5.98 -1.06
CA THR A 76 -2.82 5.16 -2.11
C THR A 76 -3.91 4.26 -1.54
N VAL A 77 -3.61 3.58 -0.44
CA VAL A 77 -4.56 2.69 0.25
C VAL A 77 -5.78 3.45 0.73
N ILE A 78 -5.58 4.60 1.38
CA ILE A 78 -6.68 5.42 1.89
C ILE A 78 -7.56 5.95 0.74
N LEU A 79 -6.95 6.53 -0.31
CA LEU A 79 -7.70 7.05 -1.45
C LEU A 79 -8.44 5.93 -2.19
N THR A 80 -7.84 4.75 -2.30
CA THR A 80 -8.48 3.56 -2.91
C THR A 80 -9.69 3.10 -2.09
N GLY A 81 -9.60 3.12 -0.76
CA GLY A 81 -10.71 2.80 0.12
C GLY A 81 -11.85 3.84 0.15
N ILE A 82 -11.62 5.03 -0.42
CA ILE A 82 -12.62 6.11 -0.52
C ILE A 82 -13.27 6.14 -1.91
N ALA A 83 -12.45 6.06 -2.96
CA ALA A 83 -12.88 6.36 -4.33
C ALA A 83 -12.59 5.23 -5.33
N GLY A 84 -12.09 4.09 -4.85
CA GLY A 84 -11.65 3.00 -5.71
C GLY A 84 -10.29 3.23 -6.37
N GLN A 85 -9.80 2.18 -7.04
CA GLN A 85 -8.43 2.12 -7.53
C GLN A 85 -8.16 3.08 -8.68
N GLU A 86 -9.12 3.24 -9.60
CA GLU A 86 -8.99 4.11 -10.77
C GLU A 86 -8.93 5.59 -10.37
N ALA A 87 -9.85 6.03 -9.51
CA ALA A 87 -9.89 7.41 -9.07
C ALA A 87 -8.66 7.78 -8.21
N ALA A 88 -8.21 6.85 -7.34
CA ALA A 88 -6.98 7.04 -6.56
C ALA A 88 -5.74 7.18 -7.47
N ALA A 89 -5.64 6.36 -8.53
CA ALA A 89 -4.53 6.44 -9.49
C ALA A 89 -4.54 7.78 -10.25
N ARG A 90 -5.71 8.24 -10.70
CA ARG A 90 -5.89 9.53 -11.39
C ARG A 90 -5.39 10.71 -10.54
N VAL A 91 -5.74 10.73 -9.26
CA VAL A 91 -5.32 11.79 -8.33
C VAL A 91 -3.82 11.77 -8.08
N LEU A 92 -3.26 10.58 -7.84
CA LEU A 92 -1.87 10.44 -7.42
C LEU A 92 -0.87 10.56 -8.57
N ASN A 93 -1.23 10.09 -9.76
CA ASN A 93 -0.32 10.05 -10.90
C ASN A 93 -0.55 11.21 -11.87
N GLU A 94 -1.80 11.63 -12.08
CA GLU A 94 -2.17 12.63 -13.09
C GLU A 94 -2.47 14.00 -12.47
N GLY A 95 -2.49 14.10 -11.13
CA GLY A 95 -2.81 15.35 -10.43
C GLY A 95 -4.29 15.72 -10.45
N GLY A 96 -5.18 14.74 -10.70
CA GLY A 96 -6.62 14.95 -10.66
C GLY A 96 -7.17 15.32 -9.27
N ILE A 97 -8.41 15.79 -9.23
CA ILE A 97 -9.16 16.10 -8.01
C ILE A 97 -10.41 15.22 -8.00
N LEU A 98 -10.71 14.61 -6.85
CA LEU A 98 -11.93 13.81 -6.64
C LEU A 98 -13.14 14.72 -6.46
N ASP A 99 -14.19 14.46 -7.22
CA ASP A 99 -15.49 15.10 -7.08
C ASP A 99 -16.49 14.17 -6.38
N GLU A 100 -17.73 14.63 -6.20
CA GLU A 100 -18.79 13.90 -5.50
C GLU A 100 -19.14 12.54 -6.13
N SER A 101 -18.93 12.38 -7.44
CA SER A 101 -19.22 11.13 -8.15
C SER A 101 -18.17 10.05 -7.88
N ASP A 102 -16.97 10.46 -7.47
CA ASP A 102 -15.88 9.55 -7.11
C ASP A 102 -16.00 9.00 -5.68
N ILE A 103 -16.86 9.57 -4.83
CA ILE A 103 -16.89 9.21 -3.40
C ILE A 103 -17.84 8.06 -3.15
N GLU A 104 -17.36 7.00 -2.50
CA GLU A 104 -18.25 5.96 -1.97
C GLU A 104 -19.12 6.56 -0.85
N VAL A 105 -20.42 6.67 -1.15
CA VAL A 105 -21.40 7.28 -0.25
C VAL A 105 -21.93 6.29 0.78
N ARG A 106 -21.86 4.98 0.51
CA ARG A 106 -22.38 3.91 1.38
C ARG A 106 -21.46 3.68 2.57
N PRO A 107 -21.89 3.97 3.82
CA PRO A 107 -21.07 3.80 5.01
C PRO A 107 -20.55 2.37 5.24
N GLU A 108 -21.29 1.37 4.78
CA GLU A 108 -20.94 -0.05 4.88
C GLU A 108 -19.82 -0.49 3.93
N GLU A 109 -19.70 0.16 2.77
CA GLU A 109 -18.67 -0.12 1.77
C GLU A 109 -17.38 0.68 2.03
N LEU A 110 -17.49 1.81 2.74
CA LEU A 110 -16.32 2.55 3.20
C LEU A 110 -15.44 1.69 4.13
N ALA A 111 -14.14 1.67 3.86
CA ALA A 111 -13.19 0.90 4.65
C ALA A 111 -13.20 1.35 6.13
N SER A 112 -13.28 0.39 7.05
CA SER A 112 -13.23 0.66 8.51
C SER A 112 -11.91 1.32 8.93
N ALA A 113 -10.87 1.15 8.11
CA ALA A 113 -9.60 1.89 8.13
C ALA A 113 -9.77 3.39 8.38
N LEU A 114 -10.75 4.00 7.72
CA LEU A 114 -10.94 5.45 7.66
C LEU A 114 -11.35 6.04 9.01
N LEU A 115 -11.80 5.20 9.94
CA LEU A 115 -12.14 5.59 11.31
C LEU A 115 -10.97 5.44 12.30
N ASP A 116 -9.88 4.76 11.91
CA ASP A 116 -8.73 4.54 12.79
C ASP A 116 -7.96 5.85 13.01
N HIS A 117 -7.64 6.15 14.26
CA HIS A 117 -6.90 7.34 14.68
C HIS A 117 -5.51 7.49 14.01
N ARG A 118 -4.93 6.40 13.50
CA ARG A 118 -3.66 6.42 12.74
C ARG A 118 -3.83 7.01 11.34
N VAL A 119 -5.05 7.02 10.80
CA VAL A 119 -5.35 7.55 9.47
C VAL A 119 -5.60 9.06 9.54
N SER A 120 -4.68 9.82 8.97
CA SER A 120 -4.75 11.29 8.97
C SER A 120 -5.52 11.85 7.76
N LEU A 121 -6.85 11.71 7.76
CA LEU A 121 -7.72 12.22 6.69
C LEU A 121 -7.50 13.71 6.32
N PRO A 122 -7.29 14.66 7.25
CA PRO A 122 -7.18 16.08 6.90
C PRO A 122 -6.07 16.40 5.89
N LYS A 123 -4.98 15.61 5.88
CA LYS A 123 -3.87 15.76 4.93
C LYS A 123 -4.28 15.45 3.49
N LEU A 124 -5.36 14.70 3.31
CA LEU A 124 -5.88 14.31 2.00
C LEU A 124 -6.86 15.32 1.43
N LYS A 125 -7.34 16.31 2.20
CA LYS A 125 -8.33 17.32 1.76
C LYS A 125 -7.95 18.00 0.45
N LYS A 126 -6.65 18.17 0.16
CA LYS A 126 -6.14 18.75 -1.08
C LYS A 126 -6.48 17.96 -2.35
N TYR A 127 -6.87 16.69 -2.21
CA TYR A 127 -7.21 15.79 -3.32
C TYR A 127 -8.71 15.79 -3.65
N PHE A 128 -9.53 16.57 -2.93
CA PHE A 128 -10.98 16.57 -3.07
C PHE A 128 -11.49 17.95 -3.44
N THR A 129 -12.60 18.01 -4.18
CA THR A 129 -13.42 19.23 -4.22
C THR A 129 -14.01 19.49 -2.83
N ALA A 130 -14.40 20.75 -2.58
CA ALA A 130 -15.02 21.11 -1.30
C ALA A 130 -16.29 20.29 -1.02
N LYS A 131 -17.07 19.98 -2.06
CA LYS A 131 -18.30 19.21 -1.97
C LYS A 131 -18.02 17.72 -1.74
N ALA A 132 -17.06 17.14 -2.46
CA ALA A 132 -16.63 15.75 -2.26
C ALA A 132 -16.12 15.53 -0.83
N TRP A 133 -15.36 16.48 -0.29
CA TRP A 133 -14.88 16.42 1.09
C TRP A 133 -16.02 16.46 2.12
N LEU A 134 -17.04 17.29 1.89
CA LEU A 134 -18.23 17.35 2.75
C LEU A 134 -19.03 16.04 2.69
N LEU A 135 -19.18 15.46 1.50
CA LEU A 135 -19.86 14.19 1.28
C LEU A 135 -19.15 13.05 2.04
N LEU A 136 -17.83 12.90 1.84
CA LEU A 136 -17.01 11.93 2.56
C LEU A 136 -17.13 12.10 4.09
N SER A 137 -17.00 13.34 4.57
CA SER A 137 -17.09 13.65 6.01
C SER A 137 -18.45 13.24 6.59
N SER A 138 -19.52 13.44 5.82
CA SER A 138 -20.89 13.06 6.22
C SER A 138 -21.05 11.55 6.28
N SER A 139 -20.61 10.81 5.25
CA SER A 139 -20.67 9.34 5.23
C SER A 139 -19.83 8.72 6.35
N LEU A 140 -18.64 9.25 6.63
CA LEU A 140 -17.81 8.81 7.76
C LEU A 140 -18.45 9.10 9.12
N ALA A 141 -19.13 10.24 9.27
CA ALA A 141 -19.86 10.55 10.50
C ALA A 141 -21.02 9.55 10.73
N VAL A 142 -21.73 9.16 9.68
CA VAL A 142 -22.76 8.11 9.76
C VAL A 142 -22.14 6.76 10.12
N LYS A 143 -21.05 6.36 9.46
CA LYS A 143 -20.33 5.11 9.76
C LYS A 143 -19.88 5.05 11.22
N LYS A 144 -19.30 6.15 11.71
CA LYS A 144 -18.82 6.29 13.08
C LYS A 144 -19.97 6.25 14.09
N LYS A 145 -21.08 6.95 13.82
CA LYS A 145 -22.25 6.96 14.72
C LYS A 145 -22.94 5.59 14.79
N GLY A 146 -22.90 4.83 13.70
CA GLY A 146 -23.45 3.47 13.66
C GLY A 146 -22.50 2.38 14.13
N ASP A 147 -21.30 2.73 14.63
CA ASP A 147 -20.21 1.81 14.98
C ASP A 147 -20.04 0.67 13.96
N ILE A 148 -20.06 1.02 12.67
CA ILE A 148 -20.06 0.06 11.57
C ILE A 148 -18.61 -0.37 11.30
N TRP A 149 -18.10 -1.25 12.16
CA TRP A 149 -16.85 -1.97 11.97
C TRP A 149 -17.14 -3.29 11.27
N SER A 150 -16.34 -3.64 10.27
CA SER A 150 -16.52 -4.88 9.51
C SER A 150 -15.19 -5.55 9.21
N CYS A 151 -15.20 -6.88 9.24
CA CYS A 151 -14.04 -7.68 8.88
C CYS A 151 -13.91 -7.79 7.36
N ALA A 152 -12.75 -7.42 6.81
CA ALA A 152 -12.50 -7.46 5.37
C ALA A 152 -12.47 -8.90 4.80
N GLN A 153 -12.27 -9.92 5.63
CA GLN A 153 -12.24 -11.32 5.23
C GLN A 153 -13.64 -11.95 5.17
N CYS A 154 -14.43 -11.85 6.25
CA CYS A 154 -15.74 -12.49 6.32
C CYS A 154 -16.92 -11.56 6.04
N LYS A 155 -16.66 -10.25 5.89
CA LYS A 155 -17.65 -9.18 5.65
C LYS A 155 -18.73 -9.04 6.74
N LYS A 156 -18.57 -9.74 7.86
CA LYS A 156 -19.44 -9.60 9.03
C LYS A 156 -19.04 -8.36 9.82
N LYS A 157 -20.03 -7.71 10.42
CA LYS A 157 -19.84 -6.63 11.36
C LYS A 157 -19.16 -7.15 12.63
N ASP A 158 -18.40 -6.27 13.27
CA ASP A 158 -17.92 -6.54 14.62
C ASP A 158 -19.10 -6.60 15.58
N ASP A 159 -19.17 -7.67 16.36
CA ASP A 159 -20.12 -7.84 17.45
C ASP A 159 -19.51 -7.42 18.80
N GLY A 160 -18.22 -7.06 18.81
CA GLY A 160 -17.47 -6.70 20.02
C GLY A 160 -17.05 -7.90 20.87
N GLU A 161 -17.48 -9.12 20.52
CA GLU A 161 -17.08 -10.35 21.21
C GLU A 161 -15.69 -10.81 20.74
N ILE A 162 -15.42 -10.63 19.44
CA ILE A 162 -14.18 -11.06 18.80
C ILE A 162 -13.23 -9.88 18.63
N LYS A 163 -12.00 -10.02 19.15
CA LYS A 163 -10.97 -9.00 18.94
C LYS A 163 -10.67 -8.81 17.46
N MET A 164 -10.46 -7.55 17.07
CA MET A 164 -10.03 -7.19 15.73
C MET A 164 -8.57 -6.73 15.70
N VAL A 165 -7.99 -6.75 14.50
CA VAL A 165 -6.64 -6.25 14.20
C VAL A 165 -6.66 -5.47 12.88
N LEU A 166 -5.87 -4.40 12.80
CA LEU A 166 -5.64 -3.63 11.57
C LEU A 166 -4.40 -4.15 10.85
N CYS A 167 -4.48 -4.39 9.55
CA CYS A 167 -3.31 -4.62 8.71
C CYS A 167 -2.52 -3.32 8.50
N ASP A 168 -1.22 -3.29 8.79
CA ASP A 168 -0.38 -2.09 8.63
C ASP A 168 -0.11 -1.69 7.17
N GLN A 169 -0.45 -2.56 6.20
CA GLN A 169 -0.25 -2.28 4.77
C GLN A 169 -1.55 -1.91 4.06
N CYS A 170 -2.57 -2.76 4.08
CA CYS A 170 -3.84 -2.47 3.41
C CYS A 170 -4.82 -1.68 4.28
N LEU A 171 -4.46 -1.40 5.54
CA LEU A 171 -5.29 -0.68 6.51
C LEU A 171 -6.69 -1.29 6.69
N GLU A 172 -6.89 -2.57 6.38
CA GLU A 172 -8.15 -3.26 6.59
C GLU A 172 -8.23 -3.92 7.96
N TRP A 173 -9.45 -4.00 8.50
CA TRP A 173 -9.72 -4.65 9.78
C TRP A 173 -10.11 -6.11 9.61
N PHE A 174 -9.62 -6.95 10.53
CA PHE A 174 -9.88 -8.39 10.52
C PHE A 174 -10.18 -8.88 11.93
N HIS A 175 -11.14 -9.79 12.07
CA HIS A 175 -11.26 -10.58 13.28
C HIS A 175 -10.01 -11.45 13.46
N TRP A 176 -9.51 -11.57 14.68
CA TRP A 176 -8.39 -12.46 15.01
C TRP A 176 -8.56 -13.89 14.44
N PRO A 177 -9.69 -14.59 14.61
CA PRO A 177 -9.87 -15.92 14.03
C PRO A 177 -9.92 -15.91 12.50
N CYS A 178 -10.44 -14.85 11.86
CA CYS A 178 -10.43 -14.75 10.40
C CYS A 178 -9.02 -14.52 9.83
N ALA A 179 -8.15 -13.91 10.61
CA ALA A 179 -6.79 -13.59 10.26
C ALA A 179 -5.74 -14.53 10.90
N SER A 180 -6.19 -15.56 11.63
CA SER A 180 -5.34 -16.49 12.37
C SER A 180 -4.33 -15.82 13.30
N VAL A 181 -4.70 -14.67 13.88
CA VAL A 181 -3.82 -13.85 14.73
C VAL A 181 -3.72 -14.43 16.13
N LYS A 182 -2.49 -14.54 16.63
CA LYS A 182 -2.18 -14.86 18.02
C LYS A 182 -1.67 -13.61 18.74
N LYS A 183 -1.72 -13.62 20.08
CA LYS A 183 -1.33 -12.48 20.90
C LYS A 183 0.14 -12.07 20.68
N GLU A 184 0.99 -13.04 20.35
CA GLU A 184 2.41 -12.84 20.10
C GLU A 184 2.69 -12.04 18.82
N ASP A 185 1.79 -12.12 17.84
CA ASP A 185 1.93 -11.47 16.53
C ASP A 185 1.77 -9.94 16.63
N LEU A 186 1.08 -9.46 17.68
CA LEU A 186 0.82 -8.03 17.91
C LEU A 186 1.98 -7.28 18.56
N LYS A 187 3.11 -7.95 18.82
CA LYS A 187 4.31 -7.30 19.38
C LYS A 187 5.02 -6.39 18.37
N ARG A 188 4.63 -6.43 17.08
CA ARG A 188 5.21 -5.68 15.96
C ARG A 188 4.12 -5.29 14.95
N HIS A 189 4.53 -4.70 13.82
CA HIS A 189 3.68 -4.54 12.67
C HIS A 189 3.03 -5.86 12.26
N TRP A 190 1.73 -5.83 11.98
CA TRP A 190 0.97 -6.98 11.56
C TRP A 190 0.42 -6.79 10.15
N PHE A 191 0.57 -7.83 9.33
CA PHE A 191 0.13 -7.84 7.95
C PHE A 191 -0.85 -9.00 7.73
N CYS A 192 -1.93 -8.75 6.99
CA CYS A 192 -2.88 -9.80 6.65
C CYS A 192 -2.26 -10.80 5.66
N MET A 193 -2.85 -11.98 5.52
CA MET A 193 -2.32 -13.02 4.63
C MET A 193 -2.12 -12.54 3.18
N LYS A 194 -2.99 -11.66 2.68
CA LYS A 194 -2.85 -11.06 1.34
C LYS A 194 -1.61 -10.19 1.23
N CYS A 195 -1.32 -9.40 2.26
CA CYS A 195 -0.13 -8.54 2.31
C CYS A 195 1.15 -9.35 2.54
N CYS A 196 1.10 -10.44 3.31
CA CYS A 196 2.24 -11.35 3.49
C CYS A 196 2.57 -12.17 2.23
N SER A 197 1.62 -12.44 1.34
CA SER A 197 1.90 -13.15 0.07
C SER A 197 2.59 -12.29 -1.00
N HIS A 198 2.80 -11.00 -0.72
CA HIS A 198 3.48 -10.05 -1.61
C HIS A 198 4.87 -9.63 -1.08
N THR A 199 5.42 -10.37 -0.12
CA THR A 199 6.80 -10.27 0.37
C THR A 199 7.56 -11.55 0.08
#